data_AF-A0A820GM41-F1
#
_entry.id   AF-A0A820GM41-F1
#
_cell.length_a   1.000
_cell.length_b   1.000
_cell.length_c   1.000
_cell.angle_alpha   90.00
_cell.angle_beta   90.00
_cell.angle_gamma   90.00
#
_symmetry.space_group_name_H-M   'P 1'
#
loop_
_entity.id
_entity.type
_entity.pdbx_description
1 polymer ?
#
loop_
_entity_poly.entity_id
_entity_poly.type
_entity_poly.pdbx_seq_one_letter_code
_entity_poly.pdbx_strand_id
1 'polypeptide(L)'
;MNVGSDSNATCTDSCNVNNGECGSHANCNHDKTTNLVKCTCKTGYMNTGSSYNVTCTDSCDVNNGGCDVHAICSHSTDTYAVKCICKEGFTNTGSESNVMCTDTCHVNNGGCDKYAMCSHDTNNATVCTCMTGYTNTGTDSHVVCEDTCTINNGGCDDHAICSHDSKTNAVQCECKQGYTNTGTAANVVCTDTCEVKNGGCDDNAMCSHDATTNAVKCECKQGYTNTGCSSN
;
A
#
# COMPACT_ATOMS: atom_id res chain seq x y z
N MET A 1 71.41 39.62 -37.43
CA MET A 1 71.12 38.40 -38.20
C MET A 1 71.41 37.25 -37.24
N ASN A 2 70.48 36.47 -36.73
CA ASN A 2 69.35 35.80 -37.37
C ASN A 2 68.27 35.59 -36.28
N VAL A 3 67.16 36.32 -36.34
CA VAL A 3 65.93 35.92 -35.65
C VAL A 3 65.38 34.80 -36.51
N GLY A 4 65.55 33.55 -36.06
CA GLY A 4 64.92 32.40 -36.69
C GLY A 4 63.41 32.57 -36.59
N SER A 5 62.82 33.12 -37.65
CA SER A 5 61.40 33.04 -37.90
C SER A 5 61.08 31.58 -38.21
N ASP A 6 60.53 30.86 -37.24
CA ASP A 6 59.77 29.63 -37.53
C ASP A 6 58.49 30.06 -38.26
N SER A 7 58.66 30.27 -39.56
CA SER A 7 57.62 30.63 -40.52
C SER A 7 56.73 29.41 -40.84
N ASN A 8 56.25 28.72 -39.82
CA ASN A 8 55.10 27.81 -39.90
C ASN A 8 54.52 27.40 -38.53
N ALA A 9 54.67 28.21 -37.48
CA ALA A 9 54.03 27.94 -36.19
C ALA A 9 52.53 28.27 -36.27
N THR A 10 51.72 27.29 -36.64
CA THR A 10 50.26 27.40 -36.57
C THR A 10 49.81 27.22 -35.12
N CYS A 11 49.34 28.30 -34.49
CA CYS A 11 48.66 28.23 -33.20
C CYS A 11 47.46 27.28 -33.31
N THR A 12 47.50 26.17 -32.57
CA THR A 12 46.42 25.17 -32.54
C THR A 12 45.61 25.35 -31.27
N ASP A 13 44.29 25.21 -31.37
CA ASP A 13 43.38 25.23 -30.22
C ASP A 13 43.79 24.14 -29.21
N SER A 14 44.01 24.54 -27.95
CA SER A 14 44.46 23.65 -26.88
C SER A 14 43.49 22.50 -26.63
N CYS A 15 42.19 22.65 -26.90
CA CYS A 15 41.23 21.55 -26.78
C CYS A 15 41.46 20.43 -27.80
N ASN A 16 42.12 20.72 -28.93
CA ASN A 16 42.49 19.70 -29.91
C ASN A 16 43.73 18.90 -29.50
N VAL A 17 44.47 19.35 -28.47
CA VAL A 17 45.65 18.68 -27.95
C VAL A 17 45.34 18.14 -26.56
N ASN A 18 45.25 16.81 -26.42
CA ASN A 18 44.98 16.14 -25.15
C ASN A 18 43.75 16.70 -24.40
N ASN A 19 42.68 17.07 -25.13
CA ASN A 19 41.46 17.68 -24.57
C ASN A 19 41.73 18.91 -23.69
N GLY A 20 42.77 19.69 -23.99
CA GLY A 20 43.18 20.85 -23.19
C GLY A 20 43.53 20.51 -21.73
N GLU A 21 44.03 19.29 -21.49
CA GLU A 21 44.31 18.73 -20.16
C GLU A 21 43.07 18.56 -19.26
N CYS A 22 41.86 18.69 -19.82
CA CYS A 22 40.64 18.41 -19.08
C CYS A 22 40.54 16.92 -18.75
N GLY A 23 40.21 16.62 -17.48
CA GLY A 23 40.09 15.26 -16.97
C GLY A 23 38.98 14.43 -17.64
N SER A 24 38.91 13.15 -17.28
CA SER A 24 37.85 12.25 -17.77
C SER A 24 36.47 12.82 -17.50
N HIS A 25 35.55 12.63 -18.45
CA HIS A 25 34.18 13.13 -18.39
C HIS A 25 34.03 14.66 -18.34
N ALA A 26 35.08 15.42 -18.68
CA ALA A 26 35.00 16.86 -18.91
C ALA A 26 34.99 17.20 -20.41
N ASN A 27 34.29 18.28 -20.75
CA ASN A 27 34.35 18.98 -22.02
C ASN A 27 35.37 20.12 -21.93
N CYS A 28 36.20 20.27 -22.95
CA CYS A 28 37.12 21.40 -23.09
C CYS A 28 36.46 22.52 -23.90
N ASN A 29 36.58 23.76 -23.45
CA ASN A 29 36.16 24.96 -24.16
C ASN A 29 37.31 25.98 -24.17
N HIS A 30 37.80 26.34 -25.36
CA HIS A 30 38.79 27.40 -25.56
C HIS A 30 38.09 28.73 -25.85
N ASP A 31 38.14 29.65 -24.89
CA ASP A 31 37.62 31.00 -25.07
C ASP A 31 38.61 31.83 -25.90
N LYS A 32 38.26 32.10 -27.15
CA LYS A 32 39.08 32.86 -28.10
C LYS A 32 39.27 34.33 -27.73
N THR A 33 38.43 34.88 -26.85
CA THR A 33 38.54 36.29 -26.42
C THR A 33 39.51 36.48 -25.27
N THR A 34 39.49 35.58 -24.29
CA THR A 34 40.42 35.60 -23.15
C THR A 34 41.66 34.74 -23.37
N ASN A 35 41.66 33.92 -24.42
CA ASN A 35 42.65 32.89 -24.73
C ASN A 35 42.83 31.86 -23.59
N LEU A 36 41.78 31.60 -22.81
CA LEU A 36 41.78 30.64 -21.70
C LEU A 36 41.07 29.33 -22.06
N VAL A 37 41.59 28.23 -21.54
CA VAL A 37 40.95 26.91 -21.60
C VAL A 37 40.10 26.72 -20.35
N LYS A 38 38.84 26.33 -20.53
CA LYS A 38 37.91 26.00 -19.45
C LYS A 38 37.40 24.57 -19.61
N CYS A 39 37.55 23.79 -18.55
CA CYS A 39 36.97 22.47 -18.45
C CYS A 39 35.60 22.56 -17.77
N THR A 40 34.60 21.87 -18.30
CA THR A 40 33.28 21.71 -17.65
C THR A 40 32.87 20.25 -17.68
N CYS A 41 32.24 19.75 -16.62
CA CYS A 41 31.79 18.36 -16.61
C CYS A 41 30.71 18.12 -17.67
N LYS A 42 30.75 16.93 -18.28
CA LYS A 42 29.68 16.44 -19.15
C LYS A 42 28.40 16.28 -18.34
N THR A 43 27.26 16.28 -19.03
CA THR A 43 25.95 15.98 -18.42
C THR A 43 26.04 14.68 -17.61
N GLY A 44 25.43 14.67 -16.42
CA GLY A 44 25.48 13.54 -15.48
C GLY A 44 26.73 13.47 -14.60
N TYR A 45 27.66 14.42 -14.73
CA TYR A 45 28.82 14.53 -13.87
C TYR A 45 28.85 15.88 -13.15
N MET A 46 29.32 15.88 -11.91
CA MET A 46 29.49 17.08 -11.09
C MET A 46 30.96 17.35 -10.83
N ASN A 47 31.34 18.64 -10.84
CA ASN A 47 32.68 19.05 -10.48
C ASN A 47 32.89 18.91 -8.97
N THR A 48 33.69 17.93 -8.56
CA THR A 48 34.12 17.70 -7.18
C THR A 48 35.53 18.25 -6.90
N GLY A 49 36.21 18.74 -7.94
CA GLY A 49 37.51 19.39 -7.86
C GLY A 49 37.42 20.89 -7.66
N SER A 50 38.49 21.60 -8.00
CA SER A 50 38.50 23.07 -7.95
C SER A 50 38.05 23.70 -9.27
N SER A 51 37.94 25.02 -9.33
CA SER A 51 37.65 25.76 -10.56
C SER A 51 38.76 25.65 -11.63
N TYR A 52 40.00 25.35 -11.21
CA TYR A 52 41.18 25.25 -12.08
C TYR A 52 41.62 23.81 -12.31
N ASN A 53 41.22 22.89 -11.44
CA ASN A 53 41.52 21.47 -11.52
C ASN A 53 40.19 20.70 -11.40
N VAL A 54 39.45 20.68 -12.52
CA VAL A 54 38.11 20.12 -12.60
C VAL A 54 38.20 18.60 -12.51
N THR A 55 37.53 18.03 -11.51
CA THR A 55 37.37 16.58 -11.35
C THR A 55 35.90 16.26 -11.51
N CYS A 56 35.56 15.47 -12.52
CA CYS A 56 34.18 15.12 -12.81
C CYS A 56 33.85 13.75 -12.24
N THR A 57 33.04 13.74 -11.18
CA THR A 57 32.51 12.54 -10.54
C THR A 57 31.08 12.32 -11.02
N ASP A 58 30.64 11.07 -11.15
CA ASP A 58 29.24 10.77 -11.45
C ASP A 58 28.33 11.49 -10.45
N SER A 59 27.35 12.24 -10.94
CA SER A 59 26.46 13.03 -10.08
C SER A 59 25.70 12.15 -9.09
N CYS A 60 25.39 10.89 -9.41
CA CYS A 60 24.70 9.98 -8.50
C CYS A 60 25.56 9.55 -7.31
N ASP A 61 26.89 9.54 -7.47
CA ASP A 61 27.81 9.23 -6.37
C ASP A 61 27.97 10.39 -5.39
N VAL A 62 27.50 11.58 -5.75
CA VAL A 62 27.61 12.78 -4.92
C VAL A 62 26.22 13.23 -4.48
N ASN A 63 25.95 13.09 -3.18
CA ASN A 63 24.66 13.46 -2.58
C ASN A 63 23.45 12.86 -3.33
N ASN A 64 23.57 11.62 -3.81
CA ASN A 64 22.53 10.90 -4.56
C ASN A 64 21.99 11.71 -5.77
N GLY A 65 22.84 12.52 -6.43
CA GLY A 65 22.42 13.38 -7.53
C GLY A 65 21.42 14.48 -7.14
N GLY A 66 21.24 14.74 -5.85
CA GLY A 66 20.20 15.63 -5.32
C GLY A 66 18.80 14.99 -5.26
N CYS A 67 18.70 13.68 -5.48
CA CYS A 67 17.46 12.93 -5.33
C CYS A 67 17.05 12.79 -3.86
N ASP A 68 15.74 12.68 -3.61
CA ASP A 68 15.19 12.34 -2.29
C ASP A 68 15.83 11.06 -1.70
N VAL A 69 15.87 10.95 -0.37
CA VAL A 69 16.47 9.80 0.32
C VAL A 69 15.75 8.46 0.04
N HIS A 70 14.48 8.52 -0.33
CA HIS A 70 13.66 7.40 -0.79
C HIS A 70 13.67 7.24 -2.32
N ALA A 71 14.54 7.96 -3.04
CA ALA A 71 14.75 7.80 -4.47
C ALA A 71 16.09 7.11 -4.80
N ILE A 72 16.10 6.45 -5.95
CA ILE A 72 17.28 5.91 -6.63
C ILE A 72 17.71 6.94 -7.67
N CYS A 73 18.97 7.35 -7.61
CA CYS A 73 19.59 8.16 -8.65
C CYS A 73 20.03 7.26 -9.82
N SER A 74 19.74 7.73 -11.03
CA SER A 74 20.17 7.12 -12.29
C SER A 74 20.38 8.21 -13.34
N HIS A 75 20.81 7.84 -14.54
CA HIS A 75 20.91 8.76 -15.68
C HIS A 75 19.89 8.42 -16.75
N SER A 76 19.33 9.45 -17.40
CA SER A 76 18.48 9.27 -18.59
C SER A 76 19.28 8.63 -19.73
N THR A 77 18.63 7.78 -20.52
CA THR A 77 19.27 7.11 -21.67
C THR A 77 19.66 8.09 -22.78
N ASP A 78 18.89 9.17 -22.93
CA ASP A 78 18.99 10.05 -24.10
C ASP A 78 19.94 11.23 -23.87
N THR A 79 19.96 11.78 -22.64
CA THR A 79 20.74 12.98 -22.31
C THR A 79 21.82 12.73 -21.26
N TYR A 80 21.84 11.55 -20.63
CA TYR A 80 22.68 11.23 -19.47
C TYR A 80 22.49 12.22 -18.31
N ALA A 81 21.31 12.83 -18.21
CA ALA A 81 20.95 13.73 -17.12
C ALA A 81 20.50 12.94 -15.90
N VAL A 82 20.74 13.49 -14.70
CA VAL A 82 20.28 12.88 -13.45
C VAL A 82 18.77 12.67 -13.49
N LYS A 83 18.35 11.46 -13.14
CA LYS A 83 16.97 11.02 -13.05
C LYS A 83 16.76 10.35 -11.70
N CYS A 84 15.84 10.91 -10.93
CA CYS A 84 15.43 10.37 -9.64
C CYS A 84 14.17 9.53 -9.81
N ILE A 85 14.17 8.31 -9.28
CA ILE A 85 13.02 7.40 -9.32
C ILE A 85 12.74 6.94 -7.89
N CYS A 86 11.51 7.10 -7.41
CA CYS A 86 11.15 6.62 -6.08
C CYS A 86 11.36 5.10 -5.96
N LYS A 87 11.87 4.66 -4.81
CA LYS A 87 11.97 3.25 -4.45
C LYS A 87 10.56 2.64 -4.40
N GLU A 88 10.49 1.32 -4.55
CA GLU A 88 9.25 0.56 -4.34
C GLU A 88 8.58 0.98 -3.04
N GLY A 89 7.25 1.11 -3.02
CA GLY A 89 6.48 1.59 -1.86
C GLY A 89 6.45 3.11 -1.64
N PHE A 90 7.14 3.88 -2.48
CA PHE A 90 7.08 5.34 -2.50
C PHE A 90 6.59 5.86 -3.85
N THR A 91 5.85 6.95 -3.82
CA THR A 91 5.34 7.64 -5.01
C THR A 91 5.86 9.07 -5.08
N ASN A 92 6.07 9.58 -6.29
CA ASN A 92 6.53 10.95 -6.50
C ASN A 92 5.38 11.93 -6.25
N THR A 93 5.48 12.72 -5.19
CA THR A 93 4.55 13.82 -4.86
C THR A 93 5.12 15.20 -5.20
N GLY A 94 6.33 15.26 -5.76
CA GLY A 94 7.00 16.47 -6.21
C GLY A 94 6.78 16.76 -7.70
N SER A 95 7.70 17.50 -8.32
CA SER A 95 7.73 17.72 -9.76
C SER A 95 8.70 16.75 -10.45
N GLU A 96 8.70 16.74 -11.79
CA GLU A 96 9.69 15.96 -12.56
C GLU A 96 11.15 16.42 -12.29
N SER A 97 11.33 17.71 -12.03
CA SER A 97 12.65 18.32 -11.75
C SER A 97 13.03 18.33 -10.27
N ASN A 98 12.09 18.03 -9.37
CA ASN A 98 12.29 17.97 -7.93
C ASN A 98 11.44 16.84 -7.35
N VAL A 99 11.93 15.62 -7.53
CA VAL A 99 11.25 14.39 -7.11
C VAL A 99 11.25 14.32 -5.58
N MET A 100 10.04 14.19 -5.01
CA MET A 100 9.83 14.01 -3.58
C MET A 100 9.10 12.69 -3.40
N CYS A 101 9.72 11.74 -2.67
CA CYS A 101 9.18 10.40 -2.55
C CYS A 101 8.44 10.26 -1.21
N THR A 102 7.12 10.13 -1.29
CA THR A 102 6.26 9.93 -0.13
C THR A 102 5.79 8.48 -0.10
N ASP A 103 5.70 7.89 1.09
CA ASP A 103 5.13 6.55 1.28
C ASP A 103 3.77 6.46 0.58
N THR A 104 3.61 5.48 -0.30
CA THR A 104 2.41 5.29 -1.11
C THR A 104 1.16 5.15 -0.26
N CYS A 105 1.22 4.53 0.93
CA CYS A 105 0.07 4.40 1.82
C CYS A 105 -0.39 5.74 2.42
N HIS A 106 0.50 6.74 2.50
CA HIS A 106 0.13 8.09 2.93
C HIS A 106 -0.46 8.94 1.81
N VAL A 107 -0.45 8.46 0.56
CA VAL A 107 -1.01 9.14 -0.60
C VAL A 107 -2.23 8.36 -1.09
N ASN A 108 -3.43 8.92 -0.89
CA ASN A 108 -4.68 8.29 -1.31
C ASN A 108 -4.83 6.83 -0.82
N ASN A 109 -4.39 6.52 0.40
CA ASN A 109 -4.40 5.16 0.98
C ASN A 109 -3.75 4.10 0.06
N GLY A 110 -2.73 4.47 -0.71
CA GLY A 110 -2.09 3.59 -1.69
C GLY A 110 -3.01 3.09 -2.81
N GLY A 111 -4.16 3.75 -3.01
CA GLY A 111 -5.20 3.29 -3.94
C GLY A 111 -6.09 2.18 -3.40
N CYS A 112 -5.96 1.81 -2.13
CA CYS A 112 -6.80 0.82 -1.48
C CYS A 112 -8.24 1.33 -1.29
N ASP A 113 -9.21 0.41 -1.24
CA ASP A 113 -10.59 0.71 -0.88
C ASP A 113 -10.69 1.44 0.48
N LYS A 114 -11.77 2.21 0.68
CA LYS A 114 -12.02 2.95 1.93
C LYS A 114 -12.16 2.06 3.18
N TYR A 115 -12.55 0.79 3.01
CA TYR A 115 -12.62 -0.22 4.07
C TYR A 115 -11.42 -1.18 4.03
N ALA A 116 -10.34 -0.81 3.34
CA ALA A 116 -9.07 -1.51 3.36
C ALA A 116 -7.99 -0.70 4.07
N MET A 117 -7.11 -1.42 4.78
CA MET A 117 -5.86 -0.90 5.31
C MET A 117 -4.76 -1.05 4.25
N CYS A 118 -4.00 0.03 4.04
CA CYS A 118 -2.79 0.01 3.22
C CYS A 118 -1.58 -0.37 4.08
N SER A 119 -0.72 -1.23 3.53
CA SER A 119 0.56 -1.63 4.11
C SER A 119 1.56 -1.96 3.00
N HIS A 120 2.78 -2.37 3.38
CA HIS A 120 3.79 -2.84 2.43
C HIS A 120 4.21 -4.28 2.76
N ASP A 121 4.46 -5.08 1.72
CA ASP A 121 5.01 -6.43 1.87
C ASP A 121 6.54 -6.41 2.13
N THR A 122 7.17 -7.60 2.14
CA THR A 122 8.63 -7.72 2.34
C THR A 122 9.47 -7.13 1.21
N ASN A 123 8.89 -6.91 0.03
CA ASN A 123 9.52 -6.24 -1.11
C ASN A 123 9.21 -4.73 -1.15
N ASN A 124 8.54 -4.22 -0.13
CA ASN A 124 8.01 -2.87 -0.04
C ASN A 124 6.90 -2.56 -1.06
N ALA A 125 6.29 -3.58 -1.66
CA ALA A 125 5.15 -3.40 -2.56
C ALA A 125 3.88 -3.09 -1.77
N THR A 126 3.05 -2.19 -2.29
CA THR A 126 1.80 -1.80 -1.63
C THR A 126 0.78 -2.94 -1.61
N VAL A 127 0.25 -3.22 -0.42
CA VAL A 127 -0.74 -4.26 -0.16
C VAL A 127 -1.96 -3.66 0.53
N CYS A 128 -3.13 -3.96 -0.02
CA CYS A 128 -4.42 -3.60 0.54
C CYS A 128 -5.03 -4.82 1.25
N THR A 129 -5.51 -4.66 2.48
CA THR A 129 -6.20 -5.73 3.21
C THR A 129 -7.50 -5.18 3.79
N CYS A 130 -8.63 -5.85 3.52
CA CYS A 130 -9.90 -5.45 4.09
C CYS A 130 -9.84 -5.43 5.62
N MET A 131 -10.40 -4.39 6.21
CA MET A 131 -10.51 -4.26 7.66
C MET A 131 -11.41 -5.38 8.21
N THR A 132 -11.26 -5.71 9.49
CA THR A 132 -12.12 -6.68 10.18
C THR A 132 -13.59 -6.38 9.93
N GLY A 133 -14.37 -7.39 9.57
CA GLY A 133 -15.79 -7.25 9.20
C GLY A 133 -16.04 -7.03 7.71
N TYR A 134 -15.00 -6.80 6.90
CA TYR A 134 -15.11 -6.69 5.45
C TYR A 134 -14.40 -7.84 4.74
N THR A 135 -14.96 -8.25 3.61
CA THR A 135 -14.43 -9.33 2.76
C THR A 135 -14.04 -8.77 1.40
N ASN A 136 -12.91 -9.23 0.85
CA ASN A 136 -12.49 -8.85 -0.48
C ASN A 136 -13.38 -9.52 -1.54
N THR A 137 -14.16 -8.74 -2.28
CA THR A 137 -14.97 -9.18 -3.43
C THR A 137 -14.32 -8.88 -4.78
N GLY A 138 -13.17 -8.19 -4.77
CA GLY A 138 -12.40 -7.83 -5.95
C GLY A 138 -11.36 -8.88 -6.34
N THR A 139 -10.20 -8.41 -6.79
CA THR A 139 -9.04 -9.23 -7.13
C THR A 139 -7.87 -8.90 -6.20
N ASP A 140 -6.82 -9.72 -6.20
CA ASP A 140 -5.60 -9.43 -5.41
C ASP A 140 -4.95 -8.10 -5.81
N SER A 141 -5.02 -7.74 -7.10
CA SER A 141 -4.50 -6.47 -7.63
C SER A 141 -5.46 -5.28 -7.48
N HIS A 142 -6.72 -5.54 -7.16
CA HIS A 142 -7.75 -4.51 -7.00
C HIS A 142 -8.74 -4.95 -5.93
N VAL A 143 -8.37 -4.68 -4.68
CA VAL A 143 -9.13 -5.05 -3.50
C VAL A 143 -10.38 -4.19 -3.39
N VAL A 144 -11.54 -4.84 -3.27
CA VAL A 144 -12.84 -4.21 -3.03
C VAL A 144 -13.40 -4.79 -1.76
N CYS A 145 -13.65 -3.97 -0.75
CA CYS A 145 -14.05 -4.44 0.56
C CYS A 145 -15.54 -4.19 0.77
N GLU A 146 -16.30 -5.28 0.83
CA GLU A 146 -17.74 -5.28 1.09
C GLU A 146 -18.03 -5.82 2.48
N ASP A 147 -19.13 -5.34 3.06
CA ASP A 147 -19.58 -5.78 4.39
C ASP A 147 -19.83 -7.30 4.35
N THR A 148 -19.12 -8.03 5.22
CA THR A 148 -19.16 -9.49 5.24
C THR A 148 -20.57 -10.02 5.52
N CYS A 149 -21.40 -9.33 6.30
CA CYS A 149 -22.78 -9.75 6.54
C CYS A 149 -23.67 -9.65 5.31
N THR A 150 -23.30 -8.83 4.32
CA THR A 150 -24.04 -8.75 3.04
C THR A 150 -23.68 -9.87 2.07
N ILE A 151 -22.60 -10.61 2.34
CA ILE A 151 -22.11 -11.71 1.53
C ILE A 151 -22.35 -13.02 2.28
N ASN A 152 -23.24 -13.86 1.75
CA ASN A 152 -23.52 -15.18 2.34
C ASN A 152 -23.81 -15.13 3.86
N ASN A 153 -24.55 -14.10 4.32
CA ASN A 153 -24.88 -13.87 5.73
C ASN A 153 -23.65 -13.90 6.66
N GLY A 154 -22.47 -13.48 6.17
CA GLY A 154 -21.20 -13.54 6.90
C GLY A 154 -20.76 -14.94 7.32
N GLY A 155 -21.29 -15.98 6.69
CA GLY A 155 -21.07 -17.38 7.07
C GLY A 155 -21.89 -17.84 8.29
N CYS A 156 -22.82 -17.02 8.77
CA CYS A 156 -23.77 -17.41 9.80
C CYS A 156 -24.79 -18.43 9.28
N ASP A 157 -25.32 -19.28 10.17
CA ASP A 157 -26.45 -20.17 9.91
C ASP A 157 -27.65 -19.43 9.30
N ASP A 158 -28.47 -20.11 8.49
CA ASP A 158 -29.65 -19.53 7.85
C ASP A 158 -30.70 -18.99 8.86
N HIS A 159 -30.72 -19.56 10.07
CA HIS A 159 -31.56 -19.12 11.19
C HIS A 159 -30.82 -18.18 12.15
N ALA A 160 -29.65 -17.68 11.78
CA ALA A 160 -28.92 -16.64 12.49
C ALA A 160 -29.03 -15.27 11.79
N ILE A 161 -28.84 -14.22 12.57
CA ILE A 161 -28.66 -12.84 12.12
C ILE A 161 -27.16 -12.54 12.18
N CYS A 162 -26.61 -12.10 11.04
CA CYS A 162 -25.26 -11.56 11.00
C CYS A 162 -25.23 -10.11 11.47
N SER A 163 -24.25 -9.79 12.30
CA SER A 163 -23.97 -8.43 12.78
C SER A 163 -22.47 -8.25 13.04
N HIS A 164 -22.06 -7.05 13.47
CA HIS A 164 -20.68 -6.76 13.82
C HIS A 164 -20.53 -6.47 15.30
N ASP A 165 -19.47 -7.03 15.90
CA ASP A 165 -19.06 -6.69 17.25
C ASP A 165 -18.71 -5.20 17.35
N SER A 166 -19.36 -4.49 18.26
CA SER A 166 -19.17 -3.04 18.41
C SER A 166 -17.75 -2.57 18.75
N LYS A 167 -16.85 -3.45 19.22
CA LYS A 167 -15.48 -3.09 19.62
C LYS A 167 -14.45 -3.51 18.58
N THR A 168 -14.64 -4.68 17.98
CA THR A 168 -13.66 -5.31 17.07
C THR A 168 -14.09 -5.28 15.61
N ASN A 169 -15.35 -4.94 15.33
CA ASN A 169 -16.01 -5.06 14.04
C ASN A 169 -16.04 -6.49 13.46
N ALA A 170 -15.66 -7.50 14.27
CA ALA A 170 -15.71 -8.89 13.86
C ALA A 170 -17.15 -9.35 13.62
N VAL A 171 -17.33 -10.23 12.65
CA VAL A 171 -18.63 -10.84 12.36
C VAL A 171 -19.12 -11.60 13.58
N GLN A 172 -20.39 -11.40 13.93
CA GLN A 172 -21.11 -12.07 15.00
C GLN A 172 -22.41 -12.64 14.47
N CYS A 173 -22.68 -13.89 14.83
CA CYS A 173 -23.90 -14.60 14.46
C CYS A 173 -24.75 -14.80 15.71
N GLU A 174 -26.01 -14.36 15.68
CA GLU A 174 -26.95 -14.59 16.77
C GLU A 174 -28.17 -15.34 16.23
N CYS A 175 -28.56 -16.43 16.90
CA CYS A 175 -29.75 -17.18 16.49
C CYS A 175 -31.00 -16.30 16.59
N LYS A 176 -31.85 -16.36 15.56
CA LYS A 176 -33.14 -15.71 15.56
C LYS A 176 -33.99 -16.23 16.72
N GLN A 177 -34.93 -15.42 17.18
CA GLN A 177 -35.87 -15.83 18.22
C GLN A 177 -36.55 -17.17 17.87
N GLY A 178 -36.59 -18.09 18.83
CA GLY A 178 -37.07 -19.47 18.61
C GLY A 178 -35.97 -20.47 18.26
N TYR A 179 -34.74 -20.03 17.99
CA TYR A 179 -33.60 -20.91 17.73
C TYR A 179 -32.56 -20.80 18.85
N THR A 180 -31.92 -21.92 19.15
CA THR A 180 -30.86 -22.02 20.16
C THR A 180 -29.55 -22.39 19.48
N ASN A 181 -28.46 -21.74 19.88
CA ASN A 181 -27.14 -22.10 19.39
C ASN A 181 -26.71 -23.46 19.96
N THR A 182 -26.61 -24.47 19.10
CA THR A 182 -26.12 -25.83 19.42
C THR A 182 -24.68 -26.06 18.96
N GLY A 183 -24.09 -25.09 18.27
CA GLY A 183 -22.71 -25.10 17.79
C GLY A 183 -21.72 -24.55 18.83
N THR A 184 -20.74 -23.80 18.34
CA THR A 184 -19.73 -23.13 19.17
C THR A 184 -19.84 -21.61 19.02
N ALA A 185 -19.10 -20.85 19.83
CA ALA A 185 -19.03 -19.40 19.67
C ALA A 185 -18.44 -18.95 18.31
N ALA A 186 -17.56 -19.77 17.71
CA ALA A 186 -16.92 -19.47 16.42
C ALA A 186 -17.68 -20.05 15.21
N ASN A 187 -18.58 -21.00 15.44
CA ASN A 187 -19.41 -21.63 14.42
C ASN A 187 -20.80 -21.84 15.01
N VAL A 188 -21.65 -20.82 14.88
CA VAL A 188 -23.01 -20.79 15.40
C VAL A 188 -23.88 -21.68 14.53
N VAL A 189 -24.56 -22.64 15.15
CA VAL A 189 -25.54 -23.51 14.50
C VAL A 189 -26.86 -23.32 15.21
N CYS A 190 -27.88 -22.89 14.48
CA CYS A 190 -29.15 -22.51 15.06
C CYS A 190 -30.17 -23.64 14.86
N THR A 191 -30.42 -24.38 15.94
CA THR A 191 -31.42 -25.46 15.96
C THR A 191 -32.70 -24.93 16.57
N ASP A 192 -33.85 -25.40 16.06
CA ASP A 192 -35.14 -25.11 16.66
C ASP A 192 -35.10 -25.41 18.17
N THR A 193 -35.48 -24.44 18.99
CA THR A 193 -35.36 -24.55 20.45
C THR A 193 -36.25 -25.65 21.00
N CYS A 194 -37.39 -25.96 20.38
CA CYS A 194 -38.24 -27.07 20.80
C CYS A 194 -37.59 -28.45 20.57
N GLU A 195 -36.68 -28.58 19.61
CA GLU A 195 -35.89 -29.80 19.40
C GLU A 195 -34.78 -29.96 20.45
N VAL A 196 -34.39 -28.86 21.10
CA VAL A 196 -33.35 -28.83 22.14
C VAL A 196 -33.98 -28.82 23.52
N LYS A 197 -33.98 -29.97 24.20
CA LYS A 197 -34.51 -30.13 25.57
C LYS A 197 -35.96 -29.61 25.70
N ASN A 198 -36.81 -29.87 24.71
CA ASN A 198 -38.22 -29.45 24.70
C ASN A 198 -38.40 -27.93 24.92
N GLY A 199 -37.45 -27.12 24.44
CA GLY A 199 -37.43 -25.66 24.65
C GLY A 199 -37.41 -25.21 26.11
N GLY A 200 -37.02 -26.09 27.04
CA GLY A 200 -37.08 -25.83 28.48
C GLY A 200 -38.49 -25.95 29.08
N CYS A 201 -39.49 -26.40 28.31
CA CYS A 201 -40.80 -26.71 28.81
C CYS A 201 -40.77 -27.95 29.73
N ASP A 202 -41.67 -28.01 30.72
CA ASP A 202 -41.88 -29.19 31.55
C ASP A 202 -42.13 -30.46 30.70
N ASP A 203 -41.75 -31.63 31.20
CA ASP A 203 -41.99 -32.91 30.52
C ASP A 203 -43.48 -33.15 30.21
N ASN A 204 -44.39 -32.53 30.99
CA ASN A 204 -45.83 -32.57 30.79
C ASN A 204 -46.39 -31.38 29.98
N ALA A 205 -45.53 -30.57 29.37
CA ALA A 205 -45.88 -29.50 28.45
C ALA A 205 -45.39 -29.82 27.02
N MET A 206 -46.11 -29.32 26.02
CA MET A 206 -45.69 -29.34 24.62
C MET A 206 -45.01 -28.02 24.28
N CYS A 207 -43.83 -28.10 23.68
CA CYS A 207 -43.16 -26.95 23.12
C CYS A 207 -43.73 -26.60 21.74
N SER A 208 -43.91 -25.31 21.50
CA SER A 208 -44.35 -24.73 20.24
C SER A 208 -43.77 -23.32 20.10
N HIS A 209 -43.99 -22.69 18.95
CA HIS A 209 -43.61 -21.29 18.74
C HIS A 209 -44.83 -20.38 18.72
N ASP A 210 -44.70 -19.21 19.35
CA ASP A 210 -45.66 -18.13 19.19
C ASP A 210 -45.70 -17.66 17.73
N ALA A 211 -46.90 -17.58 17.16
CA ALA A 211 -47.08 -17.32 15.73
C ALA A 211 -46.63 -15.92 15.27
N THR A 212 -46.43 -14.97 16.20
CA THR A 212 -46.05 -13.58 15.87
C THR A 212 -44.57 -13.32 16.13
N THR A 213 -44.07 -13.80 17.27
CA THR A 213 -42.71 -13.51 17.75
C THR A 213 -41.74 -14.66 17.50
N ASN A 214 -42.24 -15.84 17.14
CA ASN A 214 -41.49 -17.10 17.12
C ASN A 214 -40.88 -17.48 18.49
N ALA A 215 -41.30 -16.84 19.58
CA ALA A 215 -40.87 -17.16 20.93
C ALA A 215 -41.27 -18.59 21.31
N VAL A 216 -40.48 -19.25 22.15
CA VAL A 216 -40.85 -20.54 22.73
C VAL A 216 -42.11 -20.37 23.57
N LYS A 217 -43.09 -21.25 23.33
CA LYS A 217 -44.37 -21.32 24.01
C LYS A 217 -44.61 -22.73 24.50
N CYS A 218 -44.77 -22.87 25.81
CA CYS A 218 -45.11 -24.13 26.47
C CYS A 218 -46.62 -24.22 26.71
N GLU A 219 -47.25 -25.31 26.32
CA GLU A 219 -48.67 -25.56 26.61
C GLU A 219 -48.82 -26.88 27.38
N CYS A 220 -49.48 -26.84 28.55
CA CYS A 220 -49.70 -28.03 29.35
C CYS A 220 -50.48 -29.09 28.53
N LYS A 221 -50.04 -30.34 28.60
CA LYS A 221 -50.81 -31.49 28.08
C LYS A 221 -52.14 -31.60 28.82
N GLN A 222 -53.13 -32.22 28.19
CA GLN A 222 -54.46 -32.42 28.79
C GLN A 222 -54.34 -33.10 30.17
N GLY A 223 -54.92 -32.47 31.20
CA GLY A 223 -54.88 -32.97 32.58
C GLY A 223 -53.82 -32.34 33.49
N TYR A 224 -52.94 -31.46 32.99
CA TYR A 224 -51.91 -30.76 33.76
C TYR A 224 -52.24 -29.25 33.89
N THR A 225 -51.91 -28.65 35.04
CA THR A 225 -52.03 -27.20 35.31
C THR A 225 -50.82 -26.70 36.12
N ASN A 226 -50.57 -25.38 36.14
CA ASN A 226 -49.58 -24.65 36.98
C ASN A 226 -48.16 -24.39 36.38
N THR A 227 -47.28 -23.74 37.16
CA THR A 227 -46.11 -22.88 36.78
C THR A 227 -45.00 -23.45 35.89
N GLY A 228 -45.05 -24.70 35.45
CA GLY A 228 -44.08 -25.29 34.50
C GLY A 228 -44.44 -25.07 33.01
N CYS A 229 -45.59 -24.45 32.73
CA CYS A 229 -46.14 -24.22 31.39
C CYS A 229 -46.11 -22.75 30.94
N SER A 230 -45.27 -21.91 31.54
CA SER A 230 -45.08 -20.51 31.13
C SER A 230 -43.61 -20.29 30.84
N SER A 231 -43.29 -19.88 29.60
CA SER A 231 -41.96 -19.41 29.24
C SER A 231 -41.58 -18.20 30.12
N ASN A 232 -40.34 -18.19 30.62
CA ASN A 232 -39.69 -16.96 31.07
C ASN A 232 -39.19 -16.18 29.85
#